data_AF-A0A1S8WNI1-F1
#
_entry.id   AF-A0A1S8WNI1-F1
#
_cell.length_a   1.000
_cell.length_b   1.000
_cell.length_c   1.000
_cell.angle_alpha   90.00
_cell.angle_beta   90.00
_cell.angle_gamma   90.00
#
_symmetry.space_group_name_H-M   'P 1'
#
loop_
_entity.id
_entity.type
_entity.pdbx_description
1 polymer ?
#
loop_
_entity_poly.entity_id
_entity_poly.type
_entity_poly.pdbx_seq_one_letter_code
_entity_poly.pdbx_strand_id
1 'polypeptide(L)'
;MKGKVQQVPVRLRILTGGKVKLLGTKNANVAYKGVTVNENIYTAEGSGPNLLRQLKSGKFFGGKVNVYVPPGIRPGAMNGRSLSYSVRPRVEEELSRLQRIGIIQSSEFLEWATPIVPILKPEGTVRISGGY
;
A
#
# COMPACT_ATOMS: atom_id res chain seq x y z
N MET A 1 8.04 -15.74 -40.61
CA MET A 1 9.05 -16.56 -39.91
C MET A 1 8.78 -16.49 -38.41
N LYS A 2 8.34 -17.59 -37.78
CA LYS A 2 8.11 -17.66 -36.33
C LYS A 2 9.47 -17.75 -35.63
N GLY A 3 9.97 -16.65 -35.09
CA GLY A 3 11.21 -16.63 -34.31
C GLY A 3 11.07 -17.49 -33.06
N LYS A 4 11.96 -18.47 -32.89
CA LYS A 4 12.00 -19.32 -31.69
C LYS A 4 12.38 -18.48 -30.48
N VAL A 5 11.56 -18.55 -29.44
CA VAL A 5 11.82 -17.92 -28.14
C VAL A 5 13.02 -18.62 -27.49
N GLN A 6 14.07 -17.87 -27.17
CA GLN A 6 15.17 -18.37 -26.34
C GLN A 6 14.78 -18.31 -24.86
N GLN A 7 15.04 -19.39 -24.12
CA GLN A 7 14.88 -19.40 -22.66
C GLN A 7 15.95 -18.50 -22.00
N VAL A 8 15.52 -17.75 -21.00
CA VAL A 8 16.35 -16.76 -20.31
C VAL A 8 16.51 -17.17 -18.84
N PRO A 9 17.69 -17.02 -18.23
CA PRO A 9 17.89 -17.26 -16.79
C PRO A 9 17.22 -16.22 -15.86
N VAL A 10 16.60 -15.16 -16.39
CA VAL A 10 16.02 -14.08 -15.59
C VAL A 10 14.66 -14.50 -15.02
N ARG A 11 14.49 -14.37 -13.71
CA ARG A 11 13.22 -14.62 -13.02
C ARG A 11 12.59 -13.29 -12.61
N LEU A 12 11.51 -12.90 -13.28
CA LEU A 12 10.71 -11.74 -12.89
C LEU A 12 9.58 -12.15 -11.93
N ARG A 13 9.31 -11.28 -10.94
CA ARG A 13 8.18 -11.44 -10.00
C ARG A 13 7.32 -10.18 -10.00
N ILE A 14 6.01 -10.34 -9.91
CA ILE A 14 5.09 -9.22 -9.65
C ILE A 14 5.16 -8.80 -8.18
N LEU A 15 4.71 -7.58 -7.87
CA LEU A 15 4.74 -7.02 -6.53
C LEU A 15 4.04 -7.89 -5.47
N THR A 16 3.01 -8.65 -5.88
CA THR A 16 2.31 -9.62 -5.01
C THR A 16 3.07 -10.93 -4.79
N GLY A 17 4.31 -11.04 -5.28
CA GLY A 17 5.18 -12.21 -5.14
C GLY A 17 4.96 -13.30 -6.20
N GLY A 18 3.93 -13.17 -7.05
CA GLY A 18 3.66 -14.08 -8.16
C GLY A 18 4.81 -14.13 -9.18
N LYS A 19 5.02 -15.28 -9.81
CA LYS A 19 6.00 -15.41 -10.89
C LYS A 19 5.43 -14.82 -12.18
N VAL A 20 6.23 -14.02 -12.87
CA VAL A 20 5.88 -13.49 -14.19
C VAL A 20 6.30 -14.50 -15.25
N LYS A 21 5.35 -14.92 -16.09
CA LYS A 21 5.65 -15.77 -17.24
C LYS A 21 6.28 -14.92 -18.34
N LEU A 22 7.56 -15.16 -18.60
CA LEU A 22 8.27 -14.58 -19.73
C LEU A 22 7.79 -15.27 -21.02
N LEU A 23 7.32 -14.48 -21.98
CA LEU A 23 6.90 -14.94 -23.30
C LEU A 23 8.07 -14.95 -24.30
N GLY A 24 9.11 -14.14 -24.05
CA GLY A 24 10.36 -14.23 -24.79
C GLY A 24 11.24 -13.00 -24.68
N THR A 25 12.30 -12.98 -25.48
CA THR A 25 13.27 -11.89 -25.58
C THR A 25 13.41 -11.40 -27.01
N LYS A 26 13.71 -10.11 -27.14
CA LYS A 26 14.12 -9.53 -28.41
C LYS A 26 15.16 -8.44 -28.18
N ASN A 27 16.21 -8.44 -28.97
CA ASN A 27 17.18 -7.35 -28.96
C ASN A 27 16.57 -6.10 -29.62
N ALA A 28 16.80 -4.95 -29.01
CA ALA A 28 16.41 -3.66 -29.55
C ALA A 28 17.56 -2.67 -29.42
N ASN A 29 17.74 -1.87 -30.46
CA ASN A 29 18.62 -0.72 -30.37
C ASN A 29 17.86 0.40 -29.63
N VAL A 30 18.34 0.75 -28.44
CA VAL A 30 17.81 1.84 -27.64
C VAL A 30 18.70 3.05 -27.85
N ALA A 31 18.14 4.12 -28.41
CA ALA A 31 18.82 5.40 -28.56
C ALA A 31 18.26 6.41 -27.55
N TYR A 32 19.11 6.96 -26.68
CA TYR A 32 18.72 8.01 -25.73
C TYR A 32 19.87 9.02 -25.55
N LYS A 33 19.55 10.31 -25.65
CA LYS A 33 20.53 11.42 -25.54
C LYS A 33 21.81 11.21 -26.36
N GLY A 34 21.68 10.76 -27.61
CA GLY A 34 22.80 10.56 -28.53
C GLY A 34 23.62 9.28 -28.32
N VAL A 35 23.26 8.45 -27.34
CA VAL A 35 23.88 7.13 -27.12
C VAL A 35 22.95 6.04 -27.66
N THR A 36 23.49 5.14 -28.48
CA THR A 36 22.77 3.96 -28.99
C THR A 36 23.39 2.69 -28.42
N VAL A 37 22.56 1.86 -27.80
CA VAL A 37 22.96 0.56 -27.20
C VAL A 37 22.02 -0.54 -27.67
N ASN A 38 22.56 -1.72 -27.96
CA ASN A 38 21.76 -2.91 -28.26
C ASN A 38 21.43 -3.62 -26.95
N GLU A 39 20.16 -3.62 -26.56
CA GLU A 39 19.71 -4.16 -25.29
C GLU A 39 18.65 -5.24 -25.47
N ASN A 40 18.59 -6.16 -24.51
CA ASN A 40 17.59 -7.23 -24.49
C ASN A 40 16.29 -6.72 -23.87
N ILE A 41 15.21 -6.69 -24.65
CA ILE A 41 13.86 -6.45 -24.16
C ILE A 41 13.21 -7.80 -23.83
N TYR A 42 12.68 -7.93 -22.60
CA TYR A 42 11.93 -9.09 -22.15
C TYR A 42 10.42 -8.83 -22.30
N THR A 43 9.74 -9.68 -23.05
CA THR A 43 8.27 -9.66 -23.16
C THR A 43 7.69 -10.62 -22.13
N ALA A 44 6.76 -10.13 -21.31
CA ALA A 44 6.08 -10.90 -20.30
C ALA A 44 4.56 -10.87 -20.51
N GLU A 45 3.90 -11.98 -20.16
CA GLU A 45 2.44 -12.03 -20.09
C GLU A 45 2.00 -11.33 -18.80
N GLY A 46 1.51 -10.10 -18.93
CA GLY A 46 1.02 -9.32 -17.80
C GLY A 46 -0.49 -9.52 -17.61
N SER A 47 -0.90 -10.29 -16.61
CA SER A 47 -2.29 -10.32 -16.12
C SER A 47 -2.48 -9.45 -14.86
N GLY A 48 -1.46 -8.67 -14.49
CA GLY A 48 -1.43 -7.89 -13.26
C GLY A 48 -2.18 -6.55 -13.39
N PRO A 49 -2.88 -6.10 -12.34
CA PRO A 49 -3.48 -4.76 -12.35
C PRO A 49 -2.40 -3.69 -12.52
N ASN A 50 -2.70 -2.62 -13.26
CA ASN A 50 -1.80 -1.50 -13.45
C ASN A 50 -1.46 -0.85 -12.10
N LEU A 51 -0.22 -1.07 -11.64
CA LEU A 51 0.30 -0.54 -10.37
C LEU A 51 0.16 0.99 -10.26
N LEU A 52 0.24 1.68 -11.39
CA LEU A 52 0.27 3.15 -11.47
C LEU A 52 -1.11 3.81 -11.61
N ARG A 53 -2.20 3.05 -11.80
CA ARG A 53 -3.51 3.66 -12.15
C ARG A 53 -4.71 3.24 -11.31
N GLN A 54 -4.63 2.16 -10.54
CA GLN A 54 -5.84 1.54 -9.97
C GLN A 54 -5.83 1.23 -8.48
N LEU A 55 -4.69 1.31 -7.79
CA LEU A 55 -4.65 1.00 -6.36
C LEU A 55 -5.01 2.24 -5.54
N LYS A 56 -6.25 2.27 -5.02
CA LYS A 56 -6.70 3.27 -4.02
C LYS A 56 -5.99 3.10 -2.67
N SER A 57 -5.48 1.90 -2.37
CA SER A 57 -4.64 1.59 -1.20
C SER A 57 -3.77 0.36 -1.50
N GLY A 58 -2.54 0.34 -0.96
CA GLY A 58 -1.60 -0.77 -1.10
C GLY A 58 -1.50 -1.57 0.19
N LYS A 59 -1.25 -2.89 0.07
CA LYS A 59 -0.97 -3.77 1.22
C LYS A 59 0.44 -4.30 1.10
N PHE A 60 1.21 -4.20 2.18
CA PHE A 60 2.52 -4.83 2.27
C PHE A 60 2.37 -6.33 2.53
N PHE A 61 3.11 -7.16 1.79
CA PHE A 61 3.04 -8.62 1.88
C PHE A 61 4.24 -9.27 2.59
N GLY A 62 5.23 -8.49 3.02
CA GLY A 62 6.45 -9.02 3.67
C GLY A 62 6.28 -9.42 5.14
N GLY A 63 5.06 -9.65 5.60
CA GLY A 63 4.75 -10.09 6.97
C GLY A 63 4.30 -8.97 7.92
N LYS A 64 4.34 -9.28 9.22
CA LYS A 64 3.98 -8.34 10.30
C LYS A 64 5.12 -7.35 10.54
N VAL A 65 4.77 -6.11 10.86
CA VAL A 65 5.71 -5.08 11.30
C VAL A 65 5.66 -5.02 12.82
N ASN A 66 6.83 -5.03 13.48
CA ASN A 66 6.95 -4.91 14.93
C ASN A 66 7.29 -3.48 15.32
N VAL A 67 6.67 -2.99 16.40
CA VAL A 67 7.01 -1.72 17.05
C VAL A 67 7.63 -2.04 18.41
N TYR A 68 8.83 -1.50 18.67
CA TYR A 68 9.56 -1.75 19.90
C TYR A 68 9.34 -0.64 20.91
N VAL A 69 9.01 -1.01 22.15
CA VAL A 69 8.86 -0.09 23.29
C VAL A 69 10.06 -0.28 24.22
N PRO A 70 10.72 0.79 24.70
CA PRO A 70 11.82 0.67 25.65
C PRO A 70 11.43 -0.13 26.91
N PRO A 71 12.37 -0.87 27.52
CA PRO A 71 12.09 -1.64 28.72
C PRO A 71 11.69 -0.72 29.89
N GLY A 72 10.73 -1.17 30.70
CA GLY A 72 10.24 -0.45 31.88
C GLY A 72 9.13 0.57 31.61
N ILE A 73 8.74 0.81 30.36
CA ILE A 73 7.60 1.67 30.04
C ILE A 73 6.29 0.92 30.29
N ARG A 74 5.39 1.56 31.05
CA ARG A 74 4.05 1.04 31.33
C ARG A 74 3.06 1.47 30.24
N PRO A 75 2.14 0.58 29.82
CA PRO A 75 1.04 0.96 28.92
C PRO A 75 0.18 2.08 29.49
N GLY A 76 -0.26 2.98 28.60
CA GLY A 76 -1.15 4.08 28.93
C GLY A 76 -2.39 4.09 28.03
N ALA A 77 -3.57 4.15 28.66
CA ALA A 77 -4.84 4.27 27.98
C ALA A 77 -5.52 5.61 28.34
N MET A 78 -5.73 6.44 27.33
CA MET A 78 -6.37 7.74 27.46
C MET A 78 -7.82 7.67 27.00
N ASN A 79 -8.69 8.46 27.64
CA ASN A 79 -10.07 8.62 27.21
C ASN A 79 -10.16 9.34 25.85
N GLY A 80 -11.20 9.01 25.09
CA GLY A 80 -11.50 9.68 23.82
C GLY A 80 -11.78 11.17 24.00
N ARG A 81 -11.44 11.99 22.99
CA ARG A 81 -11.77 13.43 22.98
C ARG A 81 -13.27 13.61 22.76
N SER A 82 -13.85 14.58 23.47
CA SER A 82 -15.21 15.04 23.17
C SER A 82 -15.24 15.66 21.77
N LEU A 83 -16.28 15.34 21.00
CA LEU A 83 -16.48 15.82 19.64
C LEU A 83 -17.72 16.70 19.58
N SER A 84 -17.65 17.76 18.75
CA SER A 84 -18.85 18.53 18.40
C SER A 84 -19.90 17.61 17.77
N TYR A 85 -21.16 17.83 18.12
CA TYR A 85 -22.30 17.08 17.58
C TYR A 85 -22.33 17.09 16.04
N SER A 86 -21.96 18.21 15.42
CA SER A 86 -21.93 18.37 13.97
C SER A 86 -20.86 17.52 13.26
N VAL A 87 -19.77 17.16 13.95
CA VAL A 87 -18.63 16.44 13.37
C VAL A 87 -18.74 14.93 13.59
N ARG A 88 -19.47 14.50 14.63
CA ARG A 88 -19.61 13.10 15.02
C ARG A 88 -20.03 12.17 13.88
N PRO A 89 -21.06 12.48 13.06
CA PRO A 89 -21.48 11.59 11.98
C PRO A 89 -20.39 11.34 10.94
N ARG A 90 -19.60 12.38 10.62
CA ARG A 90 -18.50 12.27 9.64
C ARG A 90 -17.34 11.44 10.17
N VAL A 91 -17.08 11.50 11.47
CA VAL A 91 -16.06 10.66 12.12
C VAL A 91 -16.48 9.19 12.10
N GLU A 92 -17.74 8.90 12.43
CA GLU A 92 -18.29 7.54 12.41
C GLU A 92 -18.29 6.93 11.00
N GLU A 93 -18.64 7.72 9.98
CA GLU A 93 -18.57 7.31 8.58
C GLU A 93 -17.13 6.97 8.15
N GLU A 94 -16.17 7.82 8.51
CA GLU A 94 -14.76 7.58 8.15
C GLU A 94 -14.16 6.38 8.90
N LEU A 95 -14.47 6.20 10.19
CA LEU A 95 -14.09 4.98 10.93
C LEU A 95 -14.66 3.73 10.28
N SER A 96 -15.95 3.76 9.92
CA SER A 96 -16.63 2.66 9.24
C SER A 96 -15.99 2.35 7.89
N ARG A 97 -15.60 3.39 7.13
CA ARG A 97 -14.89 3.23 5.86
C ARG A 97 -13.53 2.57 6.07
N LEU A 98 -12.73 3.06 7.03
CA LEU A 98 -11.39 2.52 7.34
C LEU A 98 -11.45 1.05 7.80
N GLN A 99 -12.47 0.68 8.58
CA GLN A 99 -12.74 -0.72 8.95
C GLN A 99 -13.09 -1.56 7.72
N ARG A 100 -14.01 -1.07 6.86
CA ARG A 100 -14.44 -1.77 5.65
C ARG A 100 -13.30 -2.04 4.68
N ILE A 101 -12.35 -1.11 4.55
CA ILE A 101 -11.16 -1.28 3.69
C ILE A 101 -10.00 -2.01 4.40
N GLY A 102 -10.19 -2.45 5.65
CA GLY A 102 -9.23 -3.26 6.39
C GLY A 102 -7.98 -2.51 6.87
N ILE A 103 -8.08 -1.19 7.07
CA ILE A 103 -6.98 -0.36 7.60
C ILE A 103 -6.96 -0.38 9.13
N ILE A 104 -8.13 -0.42 9.78
CA ILE A 104 -8.28 -0.52 11.23
C ILE A 104 -9.26 -1.65 11.59
N GLN A 105 -9.23 -2.09 12.85
CA GLN A 105 -10.14 -3.08 13.41
C GLN A 105 -10.64 -2.62 14.78
N SER A 106 -11.82 -3.09 15.20
CA SER A 106 -12.32 -2.87 16.56
C SER A 106 -11.51 -3.69 17.57
N SER A 107 -11.31 -3.15 18.78
CA SER A 107 -10.71 -3.86 19.91
C SER A 107 -11.46 -3.50 21.17
N GLU A 108 -11.88 -4.51 21.95
CA GLU A 108 -12.61 -4.32 23.20
C GLU A 108 -11.67 -3.96 24.36
N PHE A 109 -10.41 -4.39 24.29
CA PHE A 109 -9.40 -4.15 25.31
C PHE A 109 -8.17 -3.49 24.69
N LEU A 110 -7.70 -2.40 25.30
CA LEU A 110 -6.53 -1.65 24.86
C LEU A 110 -5.67 -1.29 26.07
N GLU A 111 -4.51 -1.93 26.20
CA GLU A 111 -3.48 -1.49 27.16
C GLU A 111 -2.89 -0.13 26.74
N TRP A 112 -2.85 0.12 25.43
CA TRP A 112 -2.38 1.35 24.81
C TRP A 112 -3.52 2.01 24.05
N ALA A 113 -3.93 3.21 24.46
CA ALA A 113 -4.95 3.97 23.77
C ALA A 113 -4.63 5.46 23.80
N THR A 114 -4.67 6.08 22.62
CA THR A 114 -4.57 7.54 22.45
C THR A 114 -5.84 8.03 21.78
N PRO A 115 -6.38 9.21 22.14
CA PRO A 115 -7.56 9.73 21.49
C PRO A 115 -7.30 10.02 20.01
N ILE A 116 -8.31 9.80 19.17
CA ILE A 116 -8.29 10.26 17.78
C ILE A 116 -8.44 11.78 17.70
N VAL A 117 -7.84 12.37 16.66
CA VAL A 117 -7.95 13.78 16.31
C VAL A 117 -8.58 13.86 14.91
N PRO A 118 -9.87 14.23 14.81
CA PRO A 118 -10.50 14.46 13.52
C PRO A 118 -10.07 15.80 12.95
N ILE A 119 -9.64 15.79 11.70
CA ILE A 119 -9.20 16.97 10.96
C ILE A 119 -10.21 17.22 9.86
N LEU A 120 -10.98 18.31 10.00
CA LEU A 120 -11.89 18.78 8.96
C LEU A 120 -11.10 19.30 7.77
N LYS A 121 -11.51 18.88 6.59
CA LYS A 121 -10.93 19.33 5.32
C LYS A 121 -11.81 20.38 4.65
N PRO A 122 -11.24 21.25 3.79
CA PRO A 122 -12.02 22.27 3.06
C PRO A 122 -13.18 21.68 2.25
N GLU A 123 -13.00 20.50 1.67
CA GLU A 123 -14.04 19.77 0.93
C GLU A 123 -15.16 19.19 1.83
N GLY A 124 -15.09 19.40 3.14
CA GLY A 124 -16.09 18.95 4.10
C GLY A 124 -15.90 17.54 4.64
N THR A 125 -14.90 16.78 4.15
CA THR A 125 -14.57 15.46 4.68
C THR A 125 -13.81 15.56 6.02
N VAL A 126 -13.70 14.43 6.72
CA VAL A 126 -12.87 14.29 7.92
C VAL A 126 -11.73 13.33 7.65
N ARG A 127 -10.52 13.69 8.06
CA ARG A 127 -9.38 12.78 8.17
C ARG A 127 -9.13 12.44 9.64
N ILE A 128 -9.00 11.16 9.95
CA ILE A 128 -8.67 10.70 11.29
C ILE A 128 -7.15 10.66 11.47
N SER A 129 -6.65 11.21 12.57
CA SER A 129 -5.25 11.13 13.00
C SER A 129 -5.14 10.58 14.41
N GLY A 130 -4.07 9.84 14.70
CA GLY A 130 -3.71 9.51 16.09
C GLY A 130 -3.08 10.73 16.78
N GLY A 131 -3.35 10.90 18.07
CA GLY A 131 -2.70 11.90 18.93
C GLY A 131 -1.58 11.28 19.77
N TYR A 132 -0.76 10.43 19.16
CA TYR A 132 0.39 9.76 19.77
C TYR A 132 1.58 10.71 19.98
#